data_AF-A0A1Q7BBF5-F1
#
_entry.id   AF-A0A1Q7BBF5-F1
#
_cell.length_a   1.000
_cell.length_b   1.000
_cell.length_c   1.000
_cell.angle_alpha   90.00
_cell.angle_beta   90.00
_cell.angle_gamma   90.00
#
_symmetry.space_group_name_H-M   'P 1'
#
loop_
_entity.id
_entity.type
_entity.pdbx_description
1 polymer ?
#
loop_
_entity_poly.entity_id
_entity_poly.type
_entity_poly.pdbx_seq_one_letter_code
_entity_poly.pdbx_strand_id
1 'polypeptide(L)'
;MPPRGAGRASGAHDGAAMKSNWTPSRDKRLLTQQAAGRTAAQIAKSLGVSRNAVIGRSRRLRGIVYKSDIESWARANARRSQEAKKRMKVRQKAQRKALRELARAVARGEPKGKAMARAHRGGALWRQIGEQFGVSQQAAYEKAKTWTQRQRR
;
A
#
# COMPACT_ATOMS: atom_id res chain seq x y z
N MET A 1 16.39 11.76 13.14
CA MET A 1 16.81 11.82 11.73
C MET A 1 15.63 11.45 10.83
N PRO A 2 15.15 12.33 9.92
CA PRO A 2 14.20 11.93 8.89
C PRO A 2 14.86 10.98 7.86
N PRO A 3 14.12 10.04 7.24
CA PRO A 3 14.70 9.04 6.37
C PRO A 3 15.27 9.68 5.10
N ARG A 4 16.53 9.34 4.80
CA ARG A 4 17.21 9.62 3.53
C ARG A 4 16.46 8.92 2.39
N GLY A 5 16.32 9.61 1.27
CA GLY A 5 15.49 9.24 0.13
C GLY A 5 15.73 7.82 -0.37
N ALA A 6 14.67 7.02 -0.38
CA ALA A 6 14.61 5.81 -1.19
C ALA A 6 14.22 6.23 -2.62
N GLY A 7 15.16 6.11 -3.56
CA GLY A 7 14.89 6.23 -4.98
C GLY A 7 13.77 5.28 -5.39
N ARG A 8 12.70 5.84 -5.95
CA ARG A 8 11.71 5.05 -6.69
C ARG A 8 12.05 5.14 -8.17
N ALA A 9 12.31 3.97 -8.73
CA ALA A 9 12.45 3.71 -10.15
C ALA A 9 11.34 4.43 -10.94
N SER A 10 11.78 5.16 -11.96
CA SER A 10 10.94 5.78 -12.97
C SER A 10 10.25 4.69 -13.80
N GLY A 11 9.02 4.34 -13.42
CA GLY A 11 8.07 3.71 -14.33
C GLY A 11 7.61 4.76 -15.33
N ALA A 12 7.89 4.51 -16.61
CA ALA A 12 7.40 5.28 -17.72
C ALA A 12 5.87 5.38 -17.65
N HIS A 13 5.38 6.61 -17.52
CA HIS A 13 4.04 6.98 -17.94
C HIS A 13 4.24 8.02 -19.04
N ASP A 14 4.07 7.58 -20.28
CA ASP A 14 3.79 8.46 -21.41
C ASP A 14 2.53 9.26 -21.10
N GLY A 15 2.72 10.47 -20.59
CA GLY A 15 1.67 11.43 -20.30
C GLY A 15 2.07 12.74 -20.95
N ALA A 16 1.30 13.16 -21.93
CA ALA A 16 1.43 14.40 -22.69
C ALA A 16 2.13 15.52 -21.89
N ALA A 17 3.22 16.05 -22.43
CA ALA A 17 3.97 17.15 -21.86
C ALA A 17 3.10 18.41 -21.77
N MET A 18 2.33 18.51 -20.70
CA MET A 18 1.70 19.76 -20.26
C MET A 18 2.83 20.75 -20.05
N LYS A 19 3.02 21.68 -20.99
CA LYS A 19 3.99 22.77 -20.89
C LYS A 19 3.76 23.48 -19.57
N SER A 20 4.59 23.18 -18.56
CA SER A 20 4.50 23.82 -17.26
C SER A 20 4.68 25.33 -17.47
N ASN A 21 3.72 26.13 -17.00
CA ASN A 21 3.80 27.61 -16.99
C ASN A 21 4.97 28.16 -16.13
N TRP A 22 5.87 27.30 -15.68
CA TRP A 22 7.10 27.63 -14.97
C TRP A 22 8.29 27.48 -15.90
N THR A 23 8.85 28.62 -16.28
CA THR A 23 10.12 28.74 -17.00
C THR A 23 11.24 29.09 -16.02
N PRO A 24 12.51 28.83 -16.37
CA PRO A 24 13.65 29.25 -15.55
C PRO A 24 13.66 30.76 -15.24
N SER A 25 13.21 31.59 -16.19
CA SER A 25 13.06 33.03 -16.00
C SER A 25 12.00 33.38 -14.95
N ARG A 26 10.87 32.67 -14.93
CA ARG A 26 9.81 32.85 -13.91
C ARG A 26 10.26 32.33 -12.55
N ASP A 27 11.05 31.27 -12.49
CA ASP A 27 11.65 30.78 -11.24
C ASP A 27 12.63 31.80 -10.66
N LYS A 28 13.49 32.39 -11.49
CA LYS A 28 14.40 33.47 -11.07
C LYS A 28 13.63 34.65 -10.51
N ARG A 29 12.57 35.10 -11.21
CA ARG A 29 11.68 36.18 -10.74
C ARG A 29 10.99 35.82 -9.42
N LEU A 30 10.53 34.58 -9.26
CA LEU A 30 9.94 34.11 -8.01
C LEU A 30 10.96 34.18 -6.87
N LEU A 31 12.17 33.66 -7.07
CA LEU A 31 13.22 33.65 -6.04
C LEU A 31 13.64 35.07 -5.65
N THR A 32 13.81 35.97 -6.63
CA THR A 32 14.13 37.38 -6.38
C THR A 32 13.03 38.07 -5.56
N GLN A 33 11.75 37.89 -5.89
CA GLN A 33 10.67 38.52 -5.13
C GLN A 33 10.52 37.96 -3.72
N GLN A 34 10.82 36.67 -3.52
CA GLN A 34 10.85 36.09 -2.18
C GLN A 34 12.04 36.59 -1.36
N ALA A 35 13.22 36.77 -1.97
CA ALA A 35 14.38 37.36 -1.30
C ALA A 35 14.10 38.81 -0.88
N ALA A 36 13.30 39.52 -1.67
CA ALA A 36 12.76 40.84 -1.33
C ALA A 36 11.61 40.83 -0.30
N GLY A 37 11.35 39.69 0.36
CA GLY A 37 10.35 39.58 1.43
C GLY A 37 8.88 39.60 0.98
N ARG A 38 8.59 39.53 -0.32
CA ARG A 38 7.20 39.53 -0.80
C ARG A 38 6.46 38.26 -0.42
N THR A 39 5.20 38.40 -0.05
CA THR A 39 4.33 37.27 0.26
C THR A 39 3.95 36.49 -1.00
N ALA A 40 3.59 35.21 -0.85
CA ALA A 40 3.17 34.37 -1.97
C ALA A 40 1.96 34.94 -2.74
N ALA A 41 1.08 35.69 -2.07
CA ALA A 41 -0.06 36.34 -2.71
C ALA A 41 0.37 37.52 -3.60
N GLN A 42 1.32 38.34 -3.14
CA GLN A 42 1.89 39.44 -3.92
C GLN A 42 2.68 38.92 -5.14
N ILE A 43 3.45 37.84 -4.94
CA ILE A 43 4.19 37.18 -6.03
C ILE A 43 3.24 36.57 -7.06
N ALA A 44 2.16 35.94 -6.59
CA ALA A 44 1.11 35.40 -7.45
C ALA A 44 0.50 36.48 -8.34
N LYS A 45 0.15 37.64 -7.76
CA LYS A 45 -0.34 38.80 -8.52
C LYS A 45 0.69 39.31 -9.53
N SER A 46 1.97 39.36 -9.16
CA SER A 46 3.05 39.82 -10.05
C SER A 46 3.36 38.86 -11.20
N LEU A 47 3.20 37.55 -10.99
CA LEU A 47 3.49 36.52 -11.99
C LEU A 47 2.23 36.10 -12.78
N GLY A 48 1.04 36.52 -12.38
CA GLY A 48 -0.22 36.09 -13.01
C GLY A 48 -0.51 34.61 -12.80
N VAL A 49 -0.24 34.08 -11.60
CA VAL A 49 -0.53 32.68 -11.22
C VAL A 49 -1.25 32.65 -9.89
N SER A 50 -1.81 31.49 -9.52
CA SER A 50 -2.44 31.34 -8.20
C SER A 50 -1.41 31.34 -7.07
N ARG A 51 -1.83 31.79 -5.87
CA ARG A 51 -1.03 31.71 -4.64
C ARG A 51 -0.50 30.30 -4.38
N ASN A 52 -1.33 29.29 -4.61
CA ASN A 52 -0.95 27.89 -4.42
C ASN A 52 0.10 27.42 -5.43
N ALA A 53 0.07 27.92 -6.66
CA ALA A 53 1.11 27.63 -7.65
C ALA A 53 2.48 28.18 -7.21
N VAL A 54 2.52 29.39 -6.64
CA VAL A 54 3.76 29.99 -6.09
C VAL A 54 4.28 29.19 -4.89
N ILE A 55 3.40 28.84 -3.94
CA ILE A 55 3.79 28.03 -2.76
C ILE A 55 4.33 26.67 -3.20
N GLY A 56 3.62 25.98 -4.09
CA GLY A 56 4.02 24.68 -4.61
C GLY A 56 5.33 24.72 -5.39
N ARG A 57 5.55 25.73 -6.25
CA ARG A 57 6.81 25.88 -6.99
C ARG A 57 7.96 26.25 -6.07
N SER A 58 7.75 27.17 -5.13
CA SER A 58 8.77 27.56 -4.15
C SER A 58 9.25 26.39 -3.32
N ARG A 59 8.33 25.51 -2.87
CA ARG A 59 8.69 24.26 -2.18
C ARG A 59 9.61 23.36 -3.00
N ARG A 60 9.29 23.19 -4.29
CA ARG A 60 10.09 22.36 -5.20
C ARG A 60 11.47 22.98 -5.47
N LEU A 61 11.55 24.28 -5.70
CA LEU A 61 12.81 24.98 -5.98
C LEU A 61 13.77 25.02 -4.78
N ARG A 62 13.23 25.15 -3.57
CA ARG A 62 14.03 25.27 -2.35
C ARG A 62 14.31 23.92 -1.67
N GLY A 63 13.67 22.84 -2.13
CA GLY A 63 13.75 21.52 -1.49
C GLY A 63 13.23 21.49 -0.04
N ILE A 64 12.48 22.51 0.40
CA ILE A 64 12.02 22.63 1.79
C ILE A 64 10.84 21.69 2.02
N VAL A 65 10.98 20.82 3.02
CA VAL A 65 9.90 20.04 3.59
C VAL A 65 9.41 20.76 4.85
N TYR A 66 8.16 21.24 4.86
CA TYR A 66 7.62 21.87 6.06
C TYR A 66 7.27 20.82 7.12
N LYS A 67 7.39 21.18 8.39
CA LYS A 67 6.98 20.34 9.52
C LYS A 67 5.54 19.83 9.37
N SER A 68 4.62 20.68 8.90
CA SER A 68 3.22 20.33 8.64
C SER A 68 3.06 19.21 7.60
N ASP A 69 3.95 19.12 6.61
CA ASP A 69 3.93 18.05 5.61
C ASP A 69 4.36 16.72 6.20
N ILE A 70 5.41 16.74 7.03
CA ILE A 70 5.91 15.56 7.76
C ILE A 70 4.81 15.03 8.66
N GLU A 71 4.15 15.91 9.41
CA GLU A 71 3.03 15.55 10.28
C GLU A 71 1.82 15.02 9.50
N SER A 72 1.47 15.66 8.38
CA SER A 72 0.38 15.20 7.51
C SER A 72 0.68 13.80 6.93
N TRP A 73 1.90 13.60 6.45
CA TRP A 73 2.37 12.30 5.99
C TRP A 73 2.34 11.26 7.10
N ALA A 74 2.81 11.59 8.30
CA ALA A 74 2.81 10.71 9.46
C ALA A 74 1.38 10.29 9.84
N ARG A 75 0.43 11.23 9.87
CA ARG A 75 -0.99 10.95 10.13
C ARG A 75 -1.59 10.03 9.05
N ALA A 76 -1.34 10.33 7.77
CA ALA A 76 -1.84 9.51 6.67
C ALA A 76 -1.22 8.10 6.66
N ASN A 77 0.06 7.98 7.01
CA ASN A 77 0.74 6.70 7.12
C ASN A 77 0.25 5.90 8.33
N ALA A 78 0.05 6.55 9.48
CA ALA A 78 -0.54 5.94 10.66
C ALA A 78 -1.93 5.38 10.34
N ARG A 79 -2.80 6.14 9.66
CA ARG A 79 -4.12 5.67 9.22
C ARG A 79 -4.01 4.42 8.35
N ARG A 80 -3.18 4.46 7.29
CA ARG A 80 -2.94 3.31 6.40
C ARG A 80 -2.43 2.08 7.16
N SER A 81 -1.51 2.29 8.10
CA SER A 81 -0.99 1.23 8.95
C SER A 81 -2.09 0.61 9.83
N GLN A 82 -2.95 1.44 10.43
CA GLN A 82 -4.06 0.95 11.25
C GLN A 82 -5.09 0.17 10.42
N GLU A 83 -5.41 0.63 9.21
CA GLU A 83 -6.28 -0.09 8.29
C GLU A 83 -5.66 -1.44 7.87
N ALA A 84 -4.37 -1.47 7.55
CA ALA A 84 -3.66 -2.71 7.25
C ALA A 84 -3.68 -3.68 8.45
N LYS A 85 -3.44 -3.19 9.67
CA LYS A 85 -3.55 -3.99 10.90
C LYS A 85 -4.96 -4.54 11.11
N LYS A 86 -5.99 -3.74 10.88
CA LYS A 86 -7.40 -4.18 10.96
C LYS A 86 -7.69 -5.30 9.95
N ARG A 87 -7.29 -5.11 8.68
CA ARG A 87 -7.45 -6.13 7.62
C ARG A 87 -6.70 -7.42 7.97
N MET A 88 -5.48 -7.31 8.49
CA MET A 88 -4.70 -8.45 8.95
C MET A 88 -5.37 -9.20 10.09
N LYS A 89 -5.93 -8.50 11.09
CA LYS A 89 -6.69 -9.13 12.19
C LYS A 89 -7.91 -9.90 11.69
N VAL A 90 -8.67 -9.32 10.75
CA VAL A 90 -9.83 -10.00 10.14
C VAL A 90 -9.39 -11.28 9.44
N ARG A 91 -8.33 -11.20 8.61
CA ARG A 91 -7.76 -12.36 7.91
C ARG A 91 -7.27 -13.43 8.87
N GLN A 92 -6.55 -13.06 9.93
CA GLN A 92 -6.07 -14.01 10.95
C GLN A 92 -7.24 -14.69 11.67
N LYS A 93 -8.31 -13.96 12.01
CA LYS A 93 -9.51 -14.54 12.62
C LYS A 93 -10.18 -15.57 11.70
N ALA A 94 -10.28 -15.27 10.40
CA ALA A 94 -10.82 -16.18 9.40
C ALA A 94 -9.95 -17.44 9.26
N GLN A 95 -8.63 -17.28 9.13
CA GLN A 95 -7.67 -18.39 9.10
C GLN A 95 -7.79 -19.30 10.32
N ARG A 96 -7.80 -18.72 11.53
CA ARG A 96 -7.89 -19.48 12.79
C ARG A 96 -9.24 -20.19 12.94
N LYS A 97 -10.32 -19.62 12.38
CA LYS A 97 -11.63 -20.30 12.30
C LYS A 97 -11.57 -21.48 11.34
N ALA A 98 -11.03 -21.29 10.13
CA ALA A 98 -10.93 -22.32 9.12
C ALA A 98 -10.06 -23.51 9.59
N LEU A 99 -8.94 -23.27 10.28
CA LEU A 99 -8.10 -24.34 10.85
C LEU A 99 -8.79 -25.10 11.99
N ARG A 100 -9.57 -24.43 12.84
CA ARG A 100 -10.36 -25.11 13.88
C ARG A 100 -11.45 -26.00 13.28
N GLU A 101 -12.14 -25.50 12.27
CA GLU A 101 -13.17 -26.30 11.59
C GLU A 101 -12.57 -27.48 10.81
N LEU A 102 -11.37 -27.31 10.25
CA LEU A 102 -10.58 -28.38 9.65
C LEU A 102 -10.25 -29.49 10.65
N ALA A 103 -9.70 -29.13 11.82
CA ALA A 103 -9.36 -30.09 12.86
C ALA A 103 -10.60 -30.86 13.34
N ARG A 104 -11.72 -30.15 13.55
CA ARG A 104 -13.01 -30.75 13.93
C ARG A 104 -13.57 -31.67 12.86
N ALA A 105 -13.51 -31.27 11.59
CA ALA A 105 -13.95 -32.09 10.47
C ALA A 105 -13.21 -33.43 10.42
N VAL A 106 -11.87 -33.38 10.52
CA VAL A 106 -11.05 -34.59 10.51
C VAL A 106 -11.30 -35.44 11.76
N ALA A 107 -11.47 -34.85 12.95
CA ALA A 107 -11.80 -35.58 14.17
C ALA A 107 -13.15 -36.31 14.08
N ARG A 108 -14.12 -35.77 13.33
CA ARG A 108 -15.41 -36.41 13.04
C ARG A 108 -15.34 -37.48 11.94
N GLY A 109 -14.15 -37.79 11.43
CA GLY A 109 -13.94 -38.77 10.37
C GLY A 109 -14.18 -38.24 8.95
N GLU A 110 -14.30 -36.92 8.75
CA GLU A 110 -14.41 -36.38 7.39
C GLU A 110 -13.11 -36.65 6.61
N PRO A 111 -13.18 -37.08 5.33
CA PRO A 111 -11.99 -37.31 4.51
C PRO A 111 -11.05 -36.10 4.49
N LYS A 112 -9.78 -36.33 4.83
CA LYS A 112 -8.77 -35.27 4.99
C LYS A 112 -8.70 -34.33 3.78
N GLY A 113 -8.75 -34.86 2.54
CA GLY A 113 -8.74 -34.04 1.32
C GLY A 113 -9.95 -33.09 1.21
N LYS A 114 -11.15 -33.54 1.58
CA LYS A 114 -12.37 -32.72 1.62
C LYS A 114 -12.25 -31.60 2.64
N ALA A 115 -11.81 -31.94 3.85
CA ALA A 115 -11.65 -31.01 4.95
C ALA A 115 -10.58 -29.95 4.62
N MET A 116 -9.45 -30.35 4.03
CA MET A 116 -8.38 -29.46 3.56
C MET A 116 -8.87 -28.48 2.48
N ALA A 117 -9.61 -28.95 1.48
CA ALA A 117 -10.19 -28.10 0.45
C ALA A 117 -11.19 -27.07 1.04
N ARG A 118 -11.99 -27.49 2.03
CA ARG A 118 -12.92 -26.60 2.75
C ARG A 118 -12.18 -25.54 3.57
N ALA A 119 -11.12 -25.92 4.25
CA ALA A 119 -10.29 -25.01 5.04
C ALA A 119 -9.65 -23.92 4.18
N HIS A 120 -9.11 -24.30 3.01
CA HIS A 120 -8.52 -23.35 2.07
C HIS A 120 -9.57 -22.37 1.52
N ARG A 121 -10.76 -22.86 1.13
CA ARG A 121 -11.89 -21.99 0.75
C ARG A 121 -12.35 -21.07 1.88
N GLY A 122 -12.19 -21.50 3.14
CA GLY A 122 -12.43 -20.68 4.33
C GLY A 122 -11.34 -19.64 4.64
N GLY A 123 -10.29 -19.55 3.81
CA GLY A 123 -9.23 -18.55 3.92
C GLY A 123 -7.95 -19.03 4.62
N ALA A 124 -7.88 -20.30 5.03
CA ALA A 124 -6.62 -20.89 5.52
C ALA A 124 -5.62 -21.04 4.38
N LEU A 125 -4.34 -20.82 4.68
CA LEU A 125 -3.27 -21.03 3.70
C LEU A 125 -2.83 -22.51 3.68
N TRP A 126 -2.41 -23.01 2.51
CA TRP A 126 -1.88 -24.37 2.38
C TRP A 126 -0.71 -24.66 3.32
N ARG A 127 0.14 -23.66 3.57
CA ARG A 127 1.20 -23.75 4.59
C ARG A 127 0.65 -24.06 5.98
N GLN A 128 -0.36 -23.31 6.44
CA GLN A 128 -0.98 -23.51 7.76
C GLN A 128 -1.71 -24.85 7.85
N ILE A 129 -2.35 -25.27 6.78
CA ILE A 129 -2.99 -26.58 6.68
C ILE A 129 -1.93 -27.69 6.77
N GLY A 130 -0.81 -27.54 6.06
CA GLY A 130 0.30 -28.50 6.11
C GLY A 130 0.90 -28.62 7.51
N GLU A 131 1.21 -27.49 8.15
CA GLU A 131 1.72 -27.41 9.52
C GLU A 131 0.79 -28.15 10.51
N GLN A 132 -0.53 -27.99 10.41
CA GLN A 132 -1.51 -28.68 11.27
C GLN A 132 -1.46 -30.21 11.18
N PHE A 133 -1.06 -30.76 10.04
CA PHE A 133 -1.02 -32.21 9.79
C PHE A 133 0.40 -32.77 9.66
N GLY A 134 1.43 -31.97 9.94
CA GLY A 134 2.83 -32.39 9.79
C GLY A 134 3.22 -32.73 8.36
N VAL A 135 2.60 -32.10 7.36
CA VAL A 135 2.89 -32.33 5.94
C VAL A 135 3.31 -31.04 5.24
N SER A 136 4.01 -31.16 4.11
CA SER A 136 4.33 -29.99 3.29
C SER A 136 3.07 -29.34 2.73
N GLN A 137 3.17 -28.04 2.42
CA GLN A 137 2.06 -27.30 1.79
C GLN A 137 1.62 -27.95 0.47
N GLN A 138 2.57 -28.52 -0.29
CA GLN A 138 2.34 -29.20 -1.56
C GLN A 138 1.53 -30.47 -1.35
N ALA A 139 1.89 -31.27 -0.33
CA ALA A 139 1.17 -32.50 0.01
C ALA A 139 -0.27 -32.20 0.49
N ALA A 140 -0.47 -31.12 1.24
CA ALA A 140 -1.82 -30.68 1.62
C ALA A 140 -2.68 -30.28 0.40
N TYR A 141 -2.09 -29.53 -0.53
CA TYR A 141 -2.75 -29.15 -1.78
C TYR A 141 -3.10 -30.37 -2.65
N GLU A 142 -2.15 -31.27 -2.89
CA GLU A 142 -2.37 -32.45 -3.73
C GLU A 142 -3.43 -33.40 -3.13
N LYS A 143 -3.46 -33.58 -1.80
CA LYS A 143 -4.53 -34.33 -1.11
C LYS A 143 -5.92 -33.71 -1.30
N ALA A 144 -6.01 -32.38 -1.29
CA ALA A 144 -7.26 -31.68 -1.54
C ALA A 144 -7.69 -31.75 -3.02
N LYS A 145 -6.72 -31.61 -3.94
CA LYS A 145 -6.93 -31.67 -5.39
C LYS A 145 -7.37 -33.07 -5.83
N THR A 146 -6.66 -34.11 -5.43
CA THR A 146 -7.00 -35.52 -5.73
C THR A 146 -8.40 -35.88 -5.25
N TRP A 147 -8.77 -35.46 -4.04
CA TRP A 147 -10.14 -35.64 -3.53
C TRP A 147 -11.18 -34.95 -4.41
N THR A 148 -10.94 -33.68 -4.76
CA THR A 148 -11.87 -32.89 -5.58
C THR A 148 -12.03 -33.47 -6.99
N GLN A 149 -10.95 -33.98 -7.58
CA GLN A 149 -10.97 -34.64 -8.89
C GLN A 149 -11.71 -35.97 -8.84
N ARG A 150 -11.52 -36.77 -7.78
CA ARG A 150 -12.21 -38.06 -7.59
C ARG A 150 -13.72 -37.91 -7.40
N GLN A 151 -14.19 -36.78 -6.88
CA GLN A 151 -15.62 -36.50 -6.70
C GLN A 151 -16.30 -35.91 -7.94
N ARG A 152 -15.53 -35.54 -8.97
CA ARG A 152 -16.05 -35.02 -10.26
C ARG A 152 -16.14 -36.09 -11.35
N ARG A 153 -15.64 -37.29 -11.07
CA ARG A 153 -15.75 -38.48 -11.91
C ARG A 153 -16.82 -39.38 -11.34
#